data_AF-A0A1V3IS65-F1
#
_entry.id   AF-A0A1V3IS65-F1
#
_cell.length_a   1.000
_cell.length_b   1.000
_cell.length_c   1.000
_cell.angle_alpha   90.00
_cell.angle_beta   90.00
_cell.angle_gamma   90.00
#
_symmetry.space_group_name_H-M   'P 1'
#
loop_
_entity.id
_entity.type
_entity.pdbx_description
1 polymer ?
#
loop_
_entity_poly.entity_id
_entity_poly.type
_entity_poly.pdbx_seq_one_letter_code
_entity_poly.pdbx_strand_id
1 'polypeptide(L)'
;MMYKILFYIGVAFISISLFMYSMNKKKENLSNAKEEKIENVRIEGDKLIYRVKSDSLLYKGKSYFSLPDRINDLERIAKQGNVIAQAELGYIYYTGKDIPVDYEKAEYWLKKSADGDLLVNHQSKNLLAALYEDKGDINSAIFWYEKAAENDFIDSQINLGLLYEKQEQLEKAKKWYEVAANLGSGSGIYNLGVVLYKINNENVNKSIELLLKSKNSNVLPLIDEKEIEYSLGWLYLNDNKIRDINKAIKLFESSAQKGFVESQFLLGEIYDTNHQVKDLQKSQYWYSEAAKQGDKDAIERLNTLFNTKK
;
A
#
# COMPACT_ATOMS: atom_id res chain seq x y z
N MET A 1 0.01 9.78 -10.58
CA MET A 1 1.29 9.06 -10.49
C MET A 1 1.44 8.60 -9.04
N MET A 2 0.89 7.43 -8.68
CA MET A 2 0.71 7.01 -7.29
C MET A 2 1.62 5.80 -6.97
N TYR A 3 2.94 6.00 -7.08
CA TYR A 3 3.92 5.03 -6.64
C TYR A 3 4.18 5.21 -5.14
N LYS A 4 3.46 4.48 -4.28
CA LYS A 4 3.82 4.30 -2.86
C LYS A 4 3.04 3.20 -2.11
N ILE A 5 2.68 2.10 -2.78
CA ILE A 5 2.13 0.90 -2.08
C ILE A 5 3.22 0.11 -1.32
N LEU A 6 4.50 0.42 -1.56
CA LEU A 6 5.62 -0.23 -0.88
C LEU A 6 5.79 0.12 0.62
N PHE A 7 5.03 1.09 1.16
CA PHE A 7 5.38 1.65 2.48
C PHE A 7 4.88 0.84 3.70
N TYR A 8 3.91 -0.08 3.57
CA TYR A 8 3.22 -0.64 4.75
C TYR A 8 3.48 -2.11 5.11
N ILE A 9 4.18 -2.91 4.30
CA ILE A 9 4.00 -4.38 4.37
C ILE A 9 5.23 -5.17 4.83
N GLY A 10 6.45 -4.63 4.75
CA GLY A 10 7.67 -5.44 4.76
C GLY A 10 8.00 -6.26 6.02
N VAL A 11 7.99 -5.68 7.22
CA VAL A 11 8.71 -6.28 8.37
C VAL A 11 7.79 -6.70 9.52
N ALA A 12 6.71 -5.94 9.78
CA ALA A 12 5.76 -6.28 10.83
C ALA A 12 4.80 -7.43 10.41
N PHE A 13 4.45 -7.52 9.13
CA PHE A 13 3.50 -8.54 8.65
C PHE A 13 4.11 -9.94 8.53
N ILE A 14 5.38 -10.08 8.13
CA ILE A 14 6.01 -11.41 8.04
C ILE A 14 6.02 -12.09 9.41
N SER A 15 6.33 -11.37 10.48
CA SER A 15 6.36 -11.94 11.84
C SER A 15 4.97 -12.12 12.46
N ILE A 16 4.03 -11.18 12.26
CA ILE A 16 2.67 -11.23 12.86
C ILE A 16 1.74 -12.19 12.11
N SER A 17 1.81 -12.25 10.77
CA SER A 17 0.91 -13.08 9.98
C SER A 17 1.27 -14.57 10.03
N LEU A 18 2.57 -14.92 10.13
CA LEU A 18 3.00 -16.29 10.41
C LEU A 18 2.56 -16.75 11.81
N PHE A 19 2.58 -15.85 12.79
CA PHE A 19 2.07 -16.13 14.13
C PHE A 19 0.55 -16.39 14.14
N MET A 20 -0.24 -15.50 13.53
CA MET A 20 -1.70 -15.60 13.44
C MET A 20 -2.18 -16.81 12.62
N TYR A 21 -1.52 -17.11 11.48
CA TYR A 21 -1.86 -18.27 10.66
C TYR A 21 -1.56 -19.60 11.38
N SER A 22 -0.46 -19.67 12.16
CA SER A 22 -0.14 -20.85 12.98
C SER A 22 -1.18 -21.10 14.09
N MET A 23 -1.80 -20.04 14.63
CA MET A 23 -2.82 -20.12 15.68
C MET A 23 -4.16 -20.64 15.15
N ASN A 24 -4.54 -20.27 13.92
CA ASN A 24 -5.84 -20.66 13.36
C ASN A 24 -5.87 -22.14 12.93
N LYS A 25 -4.74 -22.70 12.49
CA LYS A 25 -4.63 -24.12 12.10
C LYS A 25 -4.42 -25.07 13.30
N LYS A 26 -4.03 -24.54 14.48
CA LYS A 26 -3.77 -25.31 15.70
C LYS A 26 -5.03 -25.71 16.49
N LYS A 27 -6.22 -25.26 16.10
CA LYS A 27 -7.48 -25.72 16.75
C LYS A 27 -7.92 -27.12 16.35
N GLU A 28 -7.43 -27.67 15.24
CA GLU A 28 -7.91 -28.98 14.75
C GLU A 28 -6.97 -30.15 15.00
N ASN A 29 -5.73 -29.94 15.42
CA ASN A 29 -4.84 -31.04 15.80
C ASN A 29 -3.72 -30.49 16.66
N LEU A 30 -3.65 -30.84 17.96
CA LEU A 30 -2.41 -30.98 18.75
C LEU A 30 -2.74 -31.25 20.22
N SER A 31 -2.77 -32.53 20.61
CA SER A 31 -2.66 -32.96 22.00
C SER A 31 -1.22 -32.90 22.54
N ASN A 32 -0.25 -32.29 21.83
CA ASN A 32 1.17 -32.30 22.25
C ASN A 32 2.04 -31.08 21.86
N ALA A 33 1.47 -29.91 21.50
CA ALA A 33 2.28 -28.69 21.33
C ALA A 33 2.31 -27.91 22.65
N LYS A 34 3.49 -27.82 23.29
CA LYS A 34 3.72 -26.91 24.44
C LYS A 34 3.43 -25.48 24.00
N GLU A 35 2.46 -24.86 24.66
CA GLU A 35 1.95 -23.51 24.38
C GLU A 35 3.03 -22.43 24.63
N GLU A 36 3.30 -21.59 23.64
CA GLU A 36 4.02 -20.32 23.83
C GLU A 36 3.01 -19.25 24.24
N LYS A 37 3.10 -18.76 25.48
CA LYS A 37 2.28 -17.62 25.95
C LYS A 37 3.01 -16.31 25.68
N ILE A 38 2.47 -15.51 24.76
CA ILE A 38 2.84 -14.10 24.60
C ILE A 38 2.15 -13.30 25.71
N GLU A 39 2.93 -12.51 26.45
CA GLU A 39 2.43 -11.61 27.48
C GLU A 39 2.85 -10.16 27.19
N ASN A 40 2.06 -9.21 27.69
CA ASN A 40 2.35 -7.77 27.63
C ASN A 40 2.56 -7.22 26.21
N VAL A 41 1.60 -7.47 25.32
CA VAL A 41 1.55 -6.81 24.01
C VAL A 41 1.04 -5.38 24.16
N ARG A 42 1.81 -4.41 23.68
CA ARG A 42 1.37 -3.01 23.57
C ARG A 42 1.88 -2.38 22.29
N ILE A 43 1.16 -1.38 21.82
CA ILE A 43 1.52 -0.60 20.64
C ILE A 43 2.04 0.75 21.13
N GLU A 44 3.25 1.12 20.72
CA GLU A 44 3.85 2.44 20.97
C GLU A 44 4.17 3.10 19.63
N GLY A 45 3.31 4.03 19.21
CA GLY A 45 3.36 4.59 17.86
C GLY A 45 3.25 3.48 16.82
N ASP A 46 4.24 3.39 15.93
CA ASP A 46 4.26 2.44 14.81
C ASP A 46 4.90 1.09 15.20
N LYS A 47 5.20 0.89 16.50
CA LYS A 47 5.92 -0.29 16.99
C LYS A 47 5.01 -1.19 17.82
N LEU A 48 5.01 -2.47 17.49
CA LEU A 48 4.43 -3.52 18.33
C LEU A 48 5.50 -4.03 19.31
N ILE A 49 5.25 -3.88 20.61
CA ILE A 49 6.13 -4.35 21.68
C ILE A 49 5.43 -5.51 22.38
N TYR A 50 6.09 -6.67 22.50
CA TYR A 50 5.57 -7.82 23.24
C TYR A 50 6.69 -8.57 23.95
N ARG A 51 6.34 -9.35 24.98
CA ARG A 51 7.26 -10.20 25.72
C ARG A 51 6.87 -11.66 25.54
N VAL A 52 7.81 -12.48 25.06
CA VAL A 52 7.61 -13.95 24.98
C VAL A 52 8.28 -14.59 26.19
N LYS A 53 7.58 -15.49 26.88
CA LYS A 53 8.14 -16.33 27.94
C LYS A 53 8.47 -17.70 27.34
N SER A 54 9.75 -17.99 27.05
CA SER A 54 10.16 -19.33 26.60
C SER A 54 11.44 -19.81 27.31
N ASP A 55 11.42 -21.09 27.70
CA ASP A 55 12.56 -21.86 28.22
C ASP A 55 13.20 -22.75 27.14
N SER A 56 12.95 -22.48 25.85
CA SER A 56 13.58 -23.16 24.72
C SER A 56 14.21 -22.16 23.76
N LEU A 57 15.54 -22.22 23.66
CA LEU A 57 16.43 -21.70 22.62
C LEU A 57 15.74 -21.07 21.39
N LEU A 58 15.38 -19.79 21.47
CA LEU A 58 15.38 -18.82 20.36
C LEU A 58 15.07 -17.44 20.95
N TYR A 59 15.92 -16.46 20.64
CA TYR A 59 15.79 -15.03 21.02
C TYR A 59 16.01 -14.64 22.49
N LYS A 60 16.98 -15.25 23.20
CA LYS A 60 17.58 -14.59 24.37
C LYS A 60 18.64 -13.58 23.92
N GLY A 61 18.27 -12.30 23.92
CA GLY A 61 19.15 -11.23 24.39
C GLY A 61 20.43 -10.94 23.59
N LYS A 62 20.38 -10.90 22.27
CA LYS A 62 21.34 -10.09 21.51
C LYS A 62 20.63 -8.82 21.04
N SER A 63 21.01 -7.70 21.64
CA SER A 63 20.97 -6.42 20.95
C SER A 63 21.56 -6.67 19.55
N TYR A 64 20.81 -6.37 18.48
CA TYR A 64 21.34 -6.54 17.13
C TYR A 64 22.59 -5.65 17.01
N PHE A 65 23.76 -6.27 17.02
CA PHE A 65 25.02 -5.65 16.68
C PHE A 65 25.01 -5.40 15.16
N SER A 66 24.45 -4.29 14.70
CA SER A 66 24.45 -3.86 13.29
C SER A 66 23.65 -4.72 12.27
N LEU A 67 23.16 -4.09 11.21
CA LEU A 67 22.44 -4.74 10.10
C LEU A 67 23.25 -5.84 9.37
N PRO A 68 24.58 -5.70 9.18
CA PRO A 68 25.42 -6.76 8.61
C PRO A 68 25.34 -8.10 9.36
N ASP A 69 25.39 -8.11 10.70
CA ASP A 69 25.33 -9.37 11.47
C ASP A 69 23.98 -10.06 11.30
N ARG A 70 22.91 -9.26 11.24
CA ARG A 70 21.55 -9.76 10.96
C ARG A 70 21.46 -10.42 9.58
N ILE A 71 22.02 -9.79 8.56
CA ILE A 71 22.05 -10.35 7.19
C ILE A 71 22.83 -11.67 7.18
N ASN A 72 23.99 -11.73 7.84
CA ASN A 72 24.78 -12.96 7.95
C ASN A 72 24.00 -14.11 8.61
N ASP A 73 23.30 -13.83 9.71
CA ASP A 73 22.46 -14.82 10.38
C ASP A 73 21.29 -15.28 9.51
N LEU A 74 20.62 -14.33 8.84
CA LEU A 74 19.55 -14.63 7.90
C LEU A 74 20.05 -15.49 6.75
N GLU A 75 21.20 -15.19 6.16
CA GLU A 75 21.79 -15.97 5.08
C GLU A 75 22.07 -17.41 5.51
N ARG A 76 22.60 -17.61 6.71
CA ARG A 76 22.83 -18.95 7.27
C ARG A 76 21.52 -19.74 7.38
N ILE A 77 20.44 -19.11 7.86
CA ILE A 77 19.13 -19.75 8.04
C ILE A 77 18.44 -19.97 6.68
N ALA A 78 18.52 -19.01 5.77
CA ALA A 78 17.95 -19.07 4.43
C ALA A 78 18.59 -20.17 3.56
N LYS A 79 19.92 -20.39 3.70
CA LYS A 79 20.65 -21.49 3.05
C LYS A 79 20.17 -22.88 3.50
N GLN A 80 19.57 -22.99 4.68
CA GLN A 80 18.96 -24.23 5.19
C GLN A 80 17.53 -24.46 4.68
N GLY A 81 17.02 -23.61 3.77
CA GLY A 81 15.69 -23.76 3.19
C GLY A 81 14.59 -23.05 3.96
N ASN A 82 14.91 -22.22 4.95
CA ASN A 82 13.91 -21.47 5.69
C ASN A 82 13.30 -20.36 4.80
N VAL A 83 12.06 -20.56 4.36
CA VAL A 83 11.35 -19.65 3.45
C VAL A 83 11.13 -18.25 4.05
N ILE A 84 11.04 -18.12 5.37
CA ILE A 84 10.85 -16.84 6.05
C ILE A 84 12.12 -16.00 5.95
N ALA A 85 13.27 -16.59 6.27
CA ALA A 85 14.57 -15.93 6.13
C ALA A 85 14.90 -15.61 4.67
N GLN A 86 14.49 -16.47 3.74
CA GLN A 86 14.61 -16.20 2.29
C GLN A 86 13.75 -15.00 1.88
N ALA A 87 12.46 -14.95 2.25
CA ALA A 87 11.59 -13.81 1.99
C ALA A 87 12.17 -12.50 2.56
N GLU A 88 12.68 -12.58 3.78
CA GLU A 88 13.22 -11.43 4.49
C GLU A 88 14.51 -10.90 3.85
N LEU A 89 15.45 -11.77 3.46
CA LEU A 89 16.62 -11.34 2.68
C LEU A 89 16.21 -10.72 1.35
N GLY A 90 15.25 -11.36 0.68
CA GLY A 90 14.64 -10.85 -0.54
C GLY A 90 14.15 -9.40 -0.39
N TYR A 91 13.37 -9.16 0.67
CA TYR A 91 12.85 -7.84 1.01
C TYR A 91 13.94 -6.82 1.36
N ILE A 92 14.93 -7.21 2.17
CA ILE A 92 16.04 -6.32 2.57
C ILE A 92 16.81 -5.84 1.34
N TYR A 93 17.20 -6.76 0.45
CA TYR A 93 17.93 -6.42 -0.77
C TYR A 93 17.07 -5.66 -1.78
N TYR A 94 15.77 -5.93 -1.85
CA TYR A 94 14.84 -5.23 -2.73
C TYR A 94 14.63 -3.76 -2.30
N THR A 95 14.39 -3.53 -1.01
CA THR A 95 14.08 -2.18 -0.50
C THR A 95 15.33 -1.33 -0.29
N GLY A 96 16.49 -1.94 -0.07
CA GLY A 96 17.71 -1.20 0.25
C GLY A 96 17.58 -0.35 1.51
N LYS A 97 16.74 -0.77 2.46
CA LYS A 97 16.64 -0.04 3.73
C LYS A 97 17.95 -0.23 4.50
N ASP A 98 18.70 0.85 4.67
CA ASP A 98 19.98 0.92 5.37
C ASP A 98 21.15 0.15 4.68
N ILE A 99 20.94 -0.42 3.48
CA ILE A 99 21.97 -0.98 2.59
C ILE A 99 21.69 -0.58 1.13
N PRO A 100 22.67 -0.63 0.23
CA PRO A 100 22.39 -0.45 -1.20
C PRO A 100 21.39 -1.51 -1.71
N VAL A 101 20.46 -1.08 -2.58
CA VAL A 101 19.55 -1.98 -3.30
C VAL A 101 20.36 -2.97 -4.12
N ASP A 102 19.97 -4.25 -4.07
CA ASP A 102 20.58 -5.34 -4.83
C ASP A 102 19.46 -6.23 -5.41
N TYR A 103 19.00 -5.88 -6.62
CA TYR A 103 17.91 -6.61 -7.25
C TYR A 103 18.28 -8.05 -7.65
N GLU A 104 19.56 -8.38 -7.81
CA GLU A 104 19.99 -9.75 -8.14
C GLU A 104 19.85 -10.66 -6.91
N LYS A 105 20.34 -10.22 -5.76
CA LYS A 105 20.15 -10.96 -4.50
C LYS A 105 18.70 -10.99 -4.05
N ALA A 106 17.97 -9.88 -4.23
CA ALA A 106 16.55 -9.84 -3.95
C ALA A 106 15.79 -10.91 -4.75
N GLU A 107 15.98 -10.93 -6.07
CA GLU A 107 15.36 -11.90 -6.96
C GLU A 107 15.75 -13.35 -6.58
N TYR A 108 17.03 -13.60 -6.31
CA TYR A 108 17.52 -14.92 -5.90
C TYR A 108 16.79 -15.46 -4.66
N TRP A 109 16.70 -14.65 -3.61
CA TRP A 109 16.08 -15.06 -2.36
C TRP A 109 14.56 -15.14 -2.44
N LEU A 110 13.93 -14.18 -3.13
CA LEU A 110 12.47 -14.19 -3.35
C LEU A 110 12.04 -15.40 -4.19
N LYS A 111 12.77 -15.77 -5.25
CA LYS A 111 12.48 -16.97 -6.04
C LYS A 111 12.53 -18.24 -5.19
N LYS A 112 13.53 -18.38 -4.31
CA LYS A 112 13.61 -19.52 -3.39
C LYS A 112 12.44 -19.54 -2.41
N SER A 113 12.07 -18.38 -1.88
CA SER A 113 10.93 -18.26 -0.97
C SER A 113 9.58 -18.40 -1.68
N ALA A 114 9.48 -18.20 -2.99
CA ALA A 114 8.21 -18.24 -3.71
C ALA A 114 7.73 -19.68 -3.98
N ASP A 115 8.57 -20.69 -3.74
CA ASP A 115 8.24 -22.10 -3.94
C ASP A 115 7.41 -22.64 -2.76
N GLY A 116 6.11 -22.81 -2.99
CA GLY A 116 5.12 -23.23 -2.00
C GLY A 116 3.89 -22.34 -1.93
N ASP A 117 2.96 -22.71 -1.05
CA ASP A 117 1.63 -22.09 -0.94
C ASP A 117 1.29 -21.64 0.51
N LEU A 118 2.33 -21.34 1.30
CA LEU A 118 2.14 -20.61 2.55
C LEU A 118 2.00 -19.12 2.26
N LEU A 119 1.43 -18.37 3.20
CA LEU A 119 1.30 -16.92 3.11
C LEU A 119 2.63 -16.23 2.73
N VAL A 120 3.73 -16.64 3.36
CA VAL A 120 5.07 -16.09 3.07
C VAL A 120 5.54 -16.37 1.64
N ASN A 121 5.11 -17.49 1.05
CA ASN A 121 5.42 -17.78 -0.36
C ASN A 121 4.64 -16.82 -1.27
N HIS A 122 3.36 -16.54 -1.00
CA HIS A 122 2.58 -15.57 -1.78
C HIS A 122 3.07 -14.13 -1.59
N GLN A 123 3.53 -13.76 -0.39
CA GLN A 123 4.23 -12.50 -0.15
C GLN A 123 5.50 -12.39 -1.01
N SER A 124 6.30 -13.46 -1.08
CA SER A 124 7.50 -13.49 -1.92
C SER A 124 7.17 -13.44 -3.42
N LYS A 125 6.10 -14.11 -3.88
CA LYS A 125 5.58 -13.99 -5.25
C LYS A 125 5.19 -12.53 -5.55
N ASN A 126 4.49 -11.85 -4.65
CA ASN A 126 4.11 -10.44 -4.79
C ASN A 126 5.32 -9.49 -4.83
N LEU A 127 6.29 -9.67 -3.94
CA LEU A 127 7.53 -8.87 -3.93
C LEU A 127 8.37 -9.12 -5.19
N LEU A 128 8.42 -10.36 -5.65
CA LEU A 128 9.13 -10.73 -6.87
C LEU A 128 8.48 -10.08 -8.11
N ALA A 129 7.15 -10.03 -8.15
CA ALA A 129 6.42 -9.32 -9.19
C ALA A 129 6.70 -7.81 -9.19
N ALA A 130 6.69 -7.16 -8.02
CA ALA A 130 7.03 -5.75 -7.88
C ALA A 130 8.46 -5.45 -8.34
N LEU A 131 9.41 -6.32 -8.00
CA LEU A 131 10.80 -6.24 -8.48
C LEU A 131 10.88 -6.31 -10.01
N TYR A 132 10.13 -7.20 -10.65
CA TYR A 132 10.09 -7.25 -12.12
C TYR A 132 9.42 -6.03 -12.74
N GLU A 133 8.38 -5.49 -12.10
CA GLU A 133 7.75 -4.24 -12.51
C GLU A 133 8.75 -3.07 -12.47
N ASP A 134 9.52 -2.95 -11.39
CA ASP A 134 10.56 -1.91 -11.25
C ASP A 134 11.70 -2.05 -12.27
N LYS A 135 12.02 -3.28 -12.68
CA LYS A 135 12.95 -3.57 -13.78
C LYS A 135 12.36 -3.29 -15.18
N GLY A 136 11.06 -3.04 -15.28
CA GLY A 136 10.34 -2.89 -16.54
C GLY A 136 10.00 -4.21 -17.25
N ASP A 137 10.20 -5.36 -16.62
CA ASP A 137 9.78 -6.67 -17.14
C ASP A 137 8.33 -6.97 -16.75
N ILE A 138 7.41 -6.35 -17.50
CA ILE A 138 5.97 -6.41 -17.23
C ILE A 138 5.42 -7.84 -17.34
N ASN A 139 5.94 -8.67 -18.24
CA ASN A 139 5.46 -10.03 -18.41
C ASN A 139 5.80 -10.90 -17.19
N SER A 140 7.03 -10.80 -16.67
CA SER A 140 7.41 -11.48 -15.44
C SER A 140 6.63 -10.94 -14.23
N ALA A 141 6.38 -9.63 -14.18
CA ALA A 141 5.55 -9.03 -13.12
C ALA A 141 4.13 -9.62 -13.10
N ILE A 142 3.45 -9.63 -14.26
CA ILE A 142 2.11 -10.23 -14.42
C ILE A 142 2.13 -11.69 -13.96
N PHE A 143 3.09 -12.48 -14.46
CA PHE A 143 3.18 -13.91 -14.13
C PHE A 143 3.27 -14.16 -12.61
N TRP A 144 4.11 -13.39 -11.91
CA TRP A 144 4.30 -13.57 -10.47
C TRP A 144 3.14 -13.02 -9.63
N TYR A 145 2.54 -11.90 -10.05
CA TYR A 145 1.32 -11.39 -9.42
C TYR A 145 0.16 -12.39 -9.59
N GLU A 146 -0.06 -12.94 -10.79
CA GLU A 146 -1.13 -13.92 -11.08
C GLU A 146 -1.00 -15.15 -10.17
N LYS A 147 0.20 -15.74 -10.07
CA LYS A 147 0.44 -16.89 -9.19
C LYS A 147 0.06 -16.66 -7.72
N ALA A 148 0.23 -15.44 -7.21
CA ALA A 148 -0.18 -15.09 -5.86
C ALA A 148 -1.68 -14.76 -5.79
N ALA A 149 -2.18 -13.99 -6.75
CA ALA A 149 -3.55 -13.51 -6.82
C ALA A 149 -4.58 -14.64 -6.98
N GLU A 150 -4.23 -15.70 -7.73
CA GLU A 150 -5.03 -16.92 -7.91
C GLU A 150 -5.16 -17.76 -6.63
N ASN A 151 -4.33 -17.50 -5.62
CA ASN A 151 -4.39 -18.14 -4.29
C ASN A 151 -4.91 -17.17 -3.22
N ASP A 152 -5.86 -16.30 -3.61
CA ASP A 152 -6.52 -15.33 -2.73
C ASP A 152 -5.59 -14.34 -2.02
N PHE A 153 -4.38 -14.14 -2.54
CA PHE A 153 -3.47 -13.14 -1.98
C PHE A 153 -3.87 -11.73 -2.46
N ILE A 154 -4.67 -11.07 -1.64
CA ILE A 154 -5.34 -9.79 -1.93
C ILE A 154 -4.37 -8.70 -2.39
N ASP A 155 -3.18 -8.59 -1.79
CA ASP A 155 -2.19 -7.59 -2.19
C ASP A 155 -1.79 -7.76 -3.67
N SER A 156 -1.61 -9.01 -4.13
CA SER A 156 -1.30 -9.27 -5.55
C SER A 156 -2.50 -9.05 -6.46
N GLN A 157 -3.73 -9.31 -6.01
CA GLN A 157 -4.93 -8.98 -6.80
C GLN A 157 -4.99 -7.47 -7.04
N ILE A 158 -4.72 -6.66 -6.02
CA ILE A 158 -4.71 -5.19 -6.13
C ILE A 158 -3.55 -4.72 -7.00
N ASN A 159 -2.33 -5.20 -6.75
CA ASN A 159 -1.15 -4.79 -7.52
C ASN A 159 -1.25 -5.18 -9.00
N LEU A 160 -1.80 -6.35 -9.30
CA LEU A 160 -2.08 -6.77 -10.66
C LEU A 160 -3.13 -5.88 -11.32
N GLY A 161 -4.18 -5.51 -10.58
CA GLY A 161 -5.19 -4.57 -11.06
C GLY A 161 -4.57 -3.21 -11.41
N LEU A 162 -3.70 -2.68 -10.55
CA LEU A 162 -2.98 -1.42 -10.76
C LEU A 162 -2.02 -1.50 -11.95
N LEU A 163 -1.33 -2.62 -12.11
CA LEU A 163 -0.46 -2.86 -13.25
C LEU A 163 -1.23 -2.90 -14.58
N TYR A 164 -2.42 -3.50 -14.59
CA TYR A 164 -3.30 -3.47 -15.76
C TYR A 164 -3.86 -2.07 -16.02
N GLU A 165 -4.19 -1.32 -14.98
CA GLU A 165 -4.64 0.07 -15.11
C GLU A 165 -3.56 0.97 -15.70
N LYS A 166 -2.30 0.82 -15.27
CA LYS A 166 -1.13 1.52 -15.84
C LYS A 166 -0.93 1.19 -17.32
N GLN A 167 -1.31 -0.01 -17.74
CA GLN A 167 -1.28 -0.45 -19.14
C GLN A 167 -2.58 -0.15 -19.90
N GLU A 168 -3.48 0.67 -19.33
CA GLU A 168 -4.78 1.04 -19.91
C GLU A 168 -5.71 -0.16 -20.18
N GLN A 169 -5.43 -1.32 -19.57
CA GLN A 169 -6.24 -2.54 -19.68
C GLN A 169 -7.33 -2.55 -18.59
N LEU A 170 -8.21 -1.56 -18.62
CA LEU A 170 -9.17 -1.27 -17.53
C LEU A 170 -10.10 -2.44 -17.21
N GLU A 171 -10.57 -3.20 -18.20
CA GLU A 171 -11.42 -4.38 -17.96
C GLU A 171 -10.68 -5.50 -17.23
N LYS A 172 -9.37 -5.66 -17.44
CA LYS A 172 -8.56 -6.60 -16.67
C LYS A 172 -8.32 -6.10 -15.24
N ALA A 173 -8.07 -4.80 -15.09
CA ALA A 173 -7.93 -4.16 -13.79
C ALA A 173 -9.20 -4.35 -12.94
N LYS A 174 -10.36 -4.05 -13.53
CA LYS A 174 -11.69 -4.26 -12.94
C LYS A 174 -11.86 -5.69 -12.44
N LYS A 175 -11.57 -6.70 -13.26
CA LYS A 175 -11.71 -8.11 -12.84
C LYS A 175 -10.92 -8.41 -11.56
N TRP A 176 -9.67 -7.97 -11.47
CA TRP A 176 -8.85 -8.23 -10.30
C TRP A 176 -9.29 -7.42 -9.07
N TYR A 177 -9.74 -6.18 -9.25
CA TYR A 177 -10.35 -5.41 -8.17
C TYR A 177 -11.67 -6.03 -7.69
N GLU A 178 -12.49 -6.60 -8.58
CA GLU A 178 -13.72 -7.34 -8.20
C GLU A 178 -13.38 -8.55 -7.31
N VAL A 179 -12.34 -9.31 -7.66
CA VAL A 179 -11.89 -10.44 -6.81
C VAL A 179 -11.48 -9.95 -5.42
N ALA A 180 -10.62 -8.92 -5.33
CA ALA A 180 -10.20 -8.35 -4.05
C ALA A 180 -11.38 -7.76 -3.25
N ALA A 181 -12.31 -7.10 -3.92
CA ALA A 181 -13.50 -6.51 -3.30
C ALA A 181 -14.48 -7.58 -2.77
N ASN A 182 -14.59 -8.73 -3.46
CA ASN A 182 -15.41 -9.86 -3.02
C ASN A 182 -14.86 -10.52 -1.76
N LEU A 183 -13.54 -10.47 -1.55
CA LEU A 183 -12.89 -10.86 -0.30
C LEU A 183 -13.04 -9.79 0.82
N GLY A 184 -13.66 -8.66 0.51
CA GLY A 184 -13.97 -7.58 1.46
C GLY A 184 -12.89 -6.51 1.57
N SER A 185 -11.80 -6.59 0.81
CA SER A 185 -10.67 -5.65 0.90
C SER A 185 -11.10 -4.19 0.71
N GLY A 186 -10.71 -3.31 1.63
CA GLY A 186 -10.98 -1.88 1.53
C GLY A 186 -10.38 -1.28 0.26
N SER A 187 -9.10 -1.55 0.00
CA SER A 187 -8.41 -1.10 -1.21
C SER A 187 -8.97 -1.73 -2.49
N GLY A 188 -9.38 -3.01 -2.45
CA GLY A 188 -10.06 -3.66 -3.58
C GLY A 188 -11.38 -2.97 -3.93
N ILE A 189 -12.22 -2.70 -2.94
CA ILE A 189 -13.50 -1.98 -3.10
C ILE A 189 -13.26 -0.57 -3.63
N TYR A 190 -12.29 0.16 -3.07
CA TYR A 190 -11.92 1.50 -3.50
C TYR A 190 -11.49 1.53 -4.97
N ASN A 191 -10.53 0.68 -5.35
CA ASN A 191 -10.01 0.64 -6.71
C ASN A 191 -11.07 0.18 -7.72
N LEU A 192 -11.98 -0.72 -7.32
CA LEU A 192 -13.14 -1.07 -8.14
C LEU A 192 -14.04 0.15 -8.40
N GLY A 193 -14.31 0.96 -7.38
CA GLY A 193 -15.08 2.19 -7.52
C GLY A 193 -14.43 3.17 -8.50
N VAL A 194 -13.12 3.37 -8.37
CA VAL A 194 -12.35 4.27 -9.25
C VAL A 194 -12.33 3.75 -10.70
N VAL A 195 -12.04 2.46 -10.93
CA VAL A 195 -11.92 1.92 -12.29
C VAL A 195 -13.27 1.87 -13.01
N LEU A 196 -14.37 1.61 -12.31
CA LEU A 196 -15.71 1.61 -12.92
C LEU A 196 -16.06 2.97 -13.50
N TYR A 197 -15.69 4.05 -12.79
CA TYR A 197 -15.86 5.41 -13.29
C TYR A 197 -15.03 5.67 -14.55
N LYS A 198 -13.78 5.16 -14.59
CA LYS A 198 -12.89 5.31 -15.75
C LYS A 198 -13.37 4.54 -16.98
N ILE A 199 -13.91 3.33 -16.79
CA ILE A 199 -14.45 2.50 -17.88
C ILE A 199 -15.71 3.11 -18.46
N ASN A 200 -16.66 3.46 -17.58
CA ASN A 200 -17.94 4.02 -17.98
C ASN A 200 -18.39 5.07 -16.97
N ASN A 201 -18.23 6.34 -17.36
CA ASN A 201 -18.65 7.50 -16.58
C ASN A 201 -20.17 7.58 -16.35
N GLU A 202 -20.97 6.70 -16.97
CA GLU A 202 -22.42 6.72 -16.79
C GLU A 202 -22.87 6.32 -15.38
N ASN A 203 -22.06 5.54 -14.64
CA ASN A 203 -22.42 5.02 -13.32
C ASN A 203 -21.60 5.62 -12.16
N VAL A 204 -21.49 6.95 -12.13
CA VAL A 204 -20.84 7.70 -11.05
C VAL A 204 -21.42 7.37 -9.65
N ASN A 205 -22.72 7.08 -9.56
CA ASN A 205 -23.36 6.70 -8.31
C ASN A 205 -22.81 5.38 -7.74
N LYS A 206 -22.56 4.38 -8.59
CA LYS A 206 -21.95 3.12 -8.15
C LYS A 206 -20.50 3.31 -7.69
N SER A 207 -19.76 4.19 -8.36
CA SER A 207 -18.42 4.58 -7.93
C SER A 207 -18.45 5.19 -6.52
N ILE A 208 -19.33 6.17 -6.28
CA ILE A 208 -19.51 6.79 -4.96
C ILE A 208 -19.92 5.76 -3.90
N GLU A 209 -20.86 4.88 -4.20
CA GLU A 209 -21.29 3.81 -3.29
C GLU A 209 -20.11 2.94 -2.85
N LEU A 210 -19.26 2.53 -3.79
CA LEU A 210 -18.08 1.71 -3.50
C LEU A 210 -17.04 2.49 -2.69
N LEU A 211 -16.77 3.75 -3.03
CA LEU A 211 -15.86 4.62 -2.28
C LEU A 211 -16.34 4.81 -0.83
N LEU A 212 -17.64 4.98 -0.60
CA LEU A 212 -18.19 5.06 0.76
C LEU A 212 -18.15 3.71 1.48
N LYS A 213 -18.34 2.60 0.75
CA LYS A 213 -18.24 1.25 1.31
C LYS A 213 -16.81 0.93 1.75
N SER A 214 -15.79 1.34 1.01
CA SER A 214 -14.39 1.06 1.34
C SER A 214 -13.96 1.67 2.68
N LYS A 215 -14.53 2.82 3.07
CA LYS A 215 -14.30 3.45 4.40
C LYS A 215 -14.57 2.52 5.58
N ASN A 216 -15.55 1.63 5.43
CA ASN A 216 -16.04 0.76 6.49
C ASN A 216 -15.44 -0.65 6.43
N SER A 217 -14.51 -0.91 5.49
CA SER A 217 -13.86 -2.22 5.43
C SER A 217 -12.88 -2.39 6.59
N ASN A 218 -12.80 -3.62 7.09
CA ASN A 218 -11.80 -4.06 8.07
C ASN A 218 -10.87 -5.14 7.50
N VAL A 219 -10.95 -5.43 6.19
CA VAL A 219 -10.12 -6.42 5.51
C VAL A 219 -8.97 -5.72 4.81
N LEU A 220 -7.75 -6.13 5.16
CA LEU A 220 -6.53 -5.61 4.57
C LEU A 220 -6.37 -6.03 3.09
N PRO A 221 -5.65 -5.24 2.28
CA PRO A 221 -5.15 -3.91 2.63
C PRO A 221 -6.29 -2.89 2.71
N LEU A 222 -6.18 -2.00 3.70
CA LEU A 222 -7.08 -0.88 3.90
C LEU A 222 -6.63 0.30 3.04
N ILE A 223 -7.60 1.13 2.68
CA ILE A 223 -7.35 2.41 2.03
C ILE A 223 -7.50 3.52 3.09
N ASP A 224 -6.60 4.49 3.06
CA ASP A 224 -6.65 5.62 3.99
C ASP A 224 -7.80 6.57 3.59
N GLU A 225 -8.42 7.17 4.59
CA GLU A 225 -9.65 7.94 4.43
C GLU A 225 -9.43 9.16 3.53
N LYS A 226 -8.24 9.75 3.59
CA LYS A 226 -7.89 10.94 2.81
C LYS A 226 -7.90 10.67 1.29
N GLU A 227 -7.50 9.49 0.83
CA GLU A 227 -7.55 9.07 -0.58
C GLU A 227 -8.99 8.87 -1.05
N ILE A 228 -9.86 8.35 -0.18
CA ILE A 228 -11.29 8.20 -0.46
C ILE A 228 -11.96 9.56 -0.59
N GLU A 229 -11.71 10.46 0.36
CA GLU A 229 -12.24 11.83 0.35
C GLU A 229 -11.74 12.60 -0.88
N TYR A 230 -10.46 12.47 -1.23
CA TYR A 230 -9.92 13.02 -2.46
C TYR A 230 -10.68 12.48 -3.68
N SER A 231 -10.86 11.17 -3.81
CA SER A 231 -11.55 10.58 -4.96
C SER A 231 -13.01 11.03 -5.06
N LEU A 232 -13.73 11.09 -3.93
CA LEU A 232 -15.09 11.63 -3.89
C LEU A 232 -15.11 13.11 -4.31
N GLY A 233 -14.18 13.91 -3.79
CA GLY A 233 -14.06 15.32 -4.16
C GLY A 233 -13.78 15.50 -5.65
N TRP A 234 -12.92 14.65 -6.22
CA TRP A 234 -12.58 14.65 -7.63
C TRP A 234 -13.80 14.31 -8.50
N LEU A 235 -14.63 13.34 -8.09
CA LEU A 235 -15.89 13.04 -8.79
C LEU A 235 -16.85 14.24 -8.76
N TYR A 236 -17.05 14.88 -7.61
CA TYR A 236 -17.88 16.08 -7.50
C TYR A 236 -17.32 17.29 -8.26
N LEU A 237 -16.01 17.34 -8.52
CA LEU A 237 -15.42 18.43 -9.30
C LEU A 237 -15.60 18.23 -10.81
N ASN A 238 -15.46 16.98 -11.28
CA ASN A 238 -15.26 16.66 -12.70
C ASN A 238 -16.46 16.00 -13.39
N ASP A 239 -17.34 15.31 -12.65
CA ASP A 239 -18.47 14.62 -13.28
C ASP A 239 -19.62 15.59 -13.58
N ASN A 240 -20.02 15.68 -14.85
CA ASN A 240 -21.04 16.64 -15.29
C ASN A 240 -22.43 16.44 -14.66
N LYS A 241 -22.78 15.22 -14.23
CA LYS A 241 -24.12 14.93 -13.70
C LYS A 241 -24.26 15.32 -12.23
N ILE A 242 -23.16 15.22 -11.48
CA ILE A 242 -23.16 15.46 -10.03
C ILE A 242 -22.32 16.67 -9.61
N ARG A 243 -21.76 17.41 -10.57
CA ARG A 243 -20.81 18.50 -10.33
C ARG A 243 -21.27 19.45 -9.23
N ASP A 244 -20.48 19.56 -8.18
CA ASP A 244 -20.73 20.43 -7.02
C ASP A 244 -19.39 20.86 -6.43
N ILE A 245 -18.94 22.07 -6.80
CA ILE A 245 -17.65 22.61 -6.37
C ILE A 245 -17.56 22.78 -4.85
N ASN A 246 -18.66 23.13 -4.19
CA ASN A 246 -18.65 23.34 -2.74
C ASN A 246 -18.51 22.01 -1.99
N LYS A 247 -19.15 20.94 -2.48
CA LYS A 247 -18.91 19.59 -1.95
C LYS A 247 -17.50 19.11 -2.23
N ALA A 248 -16.99 19.35 -3.44
CA ALA A 248 -15.63 18.98 -3.80
C ALA A 248 -14.60 19.65 -2.86
N ILE A 249 -14.71 20.97 -2.65
CA ILE A 249 -13.85 21.73 -1.74
C ILE A 249 -13.91 21.15 -0.32
N LYS A 250 -15.09 20.89 0.24
CA LYS A 250 -15.22 20.31 1.60
C LYS A 250 -14.49 18.97 1.73
N LEU A 251 -14.62 18.11 0.73
CA LEU A 251 -13.96 16.81 0.70
C LEU A 251 -12.43 16.95 0.57
N PHE A 252 -11.97 17.84 -0.31
CA PHE A 252 -10.55 18.13 -0.43
C PHE A 252 -9.97 18.77 0.83
N GLU A 253 -10.68 19.69 1.49
CA GLU A 253 -10.23 20.30 2.75
C GLU A 253 -10.07 19.23 3.83
N SER A 254 -11.03 18.31 3.96
CA SER A 254 -10.95 17.18 4.89
C SER A 254 -9.73 16.28 4.61
N SER A 255 -9.46 15.98 3.33
CA SER A 255 -8.33 15.16 2.90
C SER A 255 -6.98 15.87 3.06
N ALA A 256 -6.93 17.15 2.69
CA ALA A 256 -5.76 18.02 2.79
C ALA A 256 -5.32 18.24 4.24
N GLN A 257 -6.27 18.37 5.17
CA GLN A 257 -6.02 18.46 6.61
C GLN A 257 -5.41 17.17 7.18
N LYS A 258 -5.69 16.02 6.56
CA LYS A 258 -5.03 14.73 6.85
C LYS A 258 -3.68 14.57 6.14
N GLY A 259 -3.18 15.64 5.53
CA GLY A 259 -1.86 15.70 4.90
C GLY A 259 -1.81 15.21 3.45
N PHE A 260 -2.95 14.97 2.79
CA PHE A 260 -2.93 14.50 1.39
C PHE A 260 -2.49 15.63 0.45
N VAL A 261 -1.31 15.49 -0.13
CA VAL A 261 -0.61 16.52 -0.92
C VAL A 261 -1.43 16.90 -2.15
N GLU A 262 -2.01 15.93 -2.84
CA GLU A 262 -2.79 16.16 -4.05
C GLU A 262 -4.06 16.96 -3.77
N SER A 263 -4.69 16.77 -2.60
CA SER A 263 -5.81 17.61 -2.17
C SER A 263 -5.37 19.03 -1.84
N GLN A 264 -4.22 19.21 -1.19
CA GLN A 264 -3.66 20.53 -0.93
C GLN A 264 -3.37 21.27 -2.24
N PHE A 265 -2.68 20.63 -3.19
CA PHE A 265 -2.42 21.20 -4.50
C PHE A 265 -3.71 21.58 -5.24
N LEU A 266 -4.69 20.67 -5.28
CA LEU A 266 -5.94 20.89 -6.00
C LEU A 266 -6.79 22.00 -5.38
N LEU A 267 -6.79 22.16 -4.05
CA LEU A 267 -7.39 23.33 -3.40
C LEU A 267 -6.69 24.62 -3.82
N GLY A 268 -5.36 24.61 -3.91
CA GLY A 268 -4.56 25.70 -4.45
C GLY A 268 -5.05 26.14 -5.83
N GLU A 269 -5.18 25.19 -6.76
CA GLU A 269 -5.66 25.41 -8.14
C GLU A 269 -7.10 25.92 -8.17
N ILE A 270 -8.00 25.32 -7.39
CA ILE A 270 -9.42 25.70 -7.35
C ILE A 270 -9.55 27.16 -6.90
N TYR A 271 -8.86 27.54 -5.82
CA TYR A 271 -8.91 28.90 -5.30
C TYR A 271 -8.20 29.93 -6.18
N ASP A 272 -7.25 29.53 -7.02
CA ASP A 272 -6.60 30.46 -7.96
C ASP A 272 -7.46 30.71 -9.22
N THR A 273 -7.99 29.62 -9.79
CA THR A 273 -8.52 29.62 -11.15
C THR A 273 -10.04 29.74 -11.23
N ASN A 274 -10.78 29.25 -10.23
CA ASN A 274 -12.23 29.21 -10.31
C ASN A 274 -12.87 30.54 -9.86
N HIS A 275 -13.46 31.28 -10.80
CA HIS A 275 -14.07 32.59 -10.53
C HIS A 275 -15.12 32.62 -9.41
N GLN A 276 -15.85 31.54 -9.17
CA GLN A 276 -16.93 31.52 -8.17
C GLN A 276 -16.41 31.47 -6.74
N VAL A 277 -15.24 30.85 -6.55
CA VAL A 277 -14.65 30.61 -5.22
C VAL A 277 -13.27 31.23 -5.09
N LYS A 278 -12.84 32.03 -6.06
CA LYS A 278 -11.48 32.56 -6.16
C LYS A 278 -11.07 33.27 -4.86
N ASP A 279 -9.94 32.84 -4.31
CA ASP A 279 -9.35 33.36 -3.09
C ASP A 279 -7.83 33.15 -3.13
N LEU A 280 -7.09 34.21 -3.48
CA LEU A 280 -5.64 34.12 -3.63
C LEU A 280 -4.91 33.83 -2.31
N GLN A 281 -5.49 34.20 -1.16
CA GLN A 281 -4.87 33.91 0.13
C GLN A 281 -4.99 32.42 0.45
N LYS A 282 -6.17 31.84 0.25
CA LYS A 282 -6.38 30.39 0.41
C LYS A 282 -5.57 29.58 -0.60
N SER A 283 -5.51 30.05 -1.85
CA SER A 283 -4.69 29.42 -2.88
C SER A 283 -3.21 29.35 -2.45
N GLN A 284 -2.63 30.48 -2.04
CA GLN A 284 -1.26 30.55 -1.54
C GLN A 284 -1.03 29.66 -0.33
N TYR A 285 -1.98 29.63 0.61
CA TYR A 285 -1.91 28.75 1.78
C TYR A 285 -1.79 27.27 1.35
N TRP A 286 -2.72 26.80 0.52
CA TRP A 286 -2.76 25.39 0.14
C TRP A 286 -1.60 24.95 -0.75
N TYR A 287 -1.16 25.80 -1.70
CA TYR A 287 0.09 25.53 -2.43
C TYR A 287 1.30 25.49 -1.49
N SER A 288 1.35 26.35 -0.46
CA SER A 288 2.44 26.33 0.51
C SER A 288 2.47 25.03 1.32
N GLU A 289 1.31 24.50 1.71
CA GLU A 289 1.23 23.20 2.38
C GLU A 289 1.71 22.05 1.48
N ALA A 290 1.28 22.01 0.21
CA ALA A 290 1.76 21.00 -0.74
C ALA A 290 3.28 21.13 -1.00
N ALA A 291 3.77 22.36 -1.18
CA ALA A 291 5.18 22.65 -1.43
C ALA A 291 6.09 22.23 -0.25
N LYS A 292 5.63 22.39 1.00
CA LYS A 292 6.34 21.89 2.20
C LYS A 292 6.56 20.38 2.17
N GLN A 293 5.66 19.64 1.49
CA GLN A 293 5.76 18.20 1.29
C GLN A 293 6.54 17.82 0.03
N GLY A 294 7.12 18.80 -0.68
CA GLY A 294 7.97 18.59 -1.85
C GLY A 294 7.20 18.55 -3.19
N ASP A 295 5.93 18.98 -3.21
CA ASP A 295 5.16 19.07 -4.45
C ASP A 295 5.76 20.12 -5.40
N LYS A 296 6.24 19.67 -6.56
CA LYS A 296 6.97 20.54 -7.50
C LYS A 296 6.05 21.53 -8.21
N ASP A 297 4.84 21.09 -8.54
CA ASP A 297 3.86 21.92 -9.24
C ASP A 297 3.38 23.05 -8.32
N ALA A 298 3.16 22.76 -7.03
CA ALA A 298 2.85 23.77 -6.02
C ALA A 298 3.98 24.80 -5.86
N ILE A 299 5.25 24.37 -5.87
CA ILE A 299 6.41 25.28 -5.82
C ILE A 299 6.41 26.21 -7.04
N GLU A 300 6.15 25.67 -8.23
CA GLU A 300 6.08 26.48 -9.46
C GLU A 300 4.91 27.48 -9.42
N ARG A 301 3.74 27.05 -8.98
CA ARG A 301 2.55 27.91 -8.83
C ARG A 301 2.79 29.06 -7.85
N LEU A 302 3.44 28.81 -6.72
CA LEU A 302 3.84 29.87 -5.80
C LEU A 302 4.77 30.89 -6.48
N ASN A 303 5.79 30.43 -7.20
CA ASN A 303 6.73 31.33 -7.88
C ASN A 303 6.03 32.25 -8.89
N THR A 304 5.04 31.75 -9.63
CA THR A 304 4.27 32.56 -10.59
C THR A 304 3.33 33.55 -9.90
N LEU A 305 2.67 33.15 -8.81
CA LEU A 305 1.82 34.04 -8.00
C LEU A 305 2.61 35.18 -7.33
N PHE A 306 3.88 34.98 -6.99
CA PHE A 306 4.73 36.02 -6.39
C PHE A 306 5.44 36.91 -7.41
N ASN A 307 5.77 36.41 -8.60
CA ASN A 307 6.47 37.17 -9.64
C ASN A 307 5.57 38.12 -10.45
N THR A 308 4.24 38.00 -10.35
CA THR A 308 3.28 38.90 -11.00
C THR A 308 2.97 40.19 -10.20
N LYS A 309 3.65 40.41 -9.06
CA LYS A 309 3.48 41.61 -8.20
C LYS A 309 4.69 42.58 -8.18
N LYS A 310 5.58 42.53 -9.18
CA LYS A 310 6.68 43.51 -9.34
C LYS A 310 6.48 44.40 -10.55
#